data_AF-A0A7V4LSB3-F1
#
_entry.id   AF-A0A7V4LSB3-F1
#
_cell.length_a   1.000
_cell.length_b   1.000
_cell.length_c   1.000
_cell.angle_alpha   90.00
_cell.angle_beta   90.00
_cell.angle_gamma   90.00
#
_symmetry.space_group_name_H-M   'P 1'
#
loop_
_entity.id
_entity.type
_entity.pdbx_description
1 polymer ?
#
loop_
_entity_poly.entity_id
_entity_poly.type
_entity_poly.pdbx_seq_one_letter_code
_entity_poly.pdbx_strand_id
1 'polypeptide(L)'
;ALAQGGANVASGSVTNSPEVLAALQVLNGHFAAEVAAGNVPVEHIQIAELLGMPKYNQFIVAVSVGAVFFGACTYIGNGPNFMVKSIAEHQKAHAPSFLGYVFRFTLPYLLPVLAVVWWVFFRG
;
A
#
# COMPACT_ATOMS: atom_id res chain seq x y z
N ALA A 1 22.88 -19.36 -8.81
CA ALA A 1 22.64 -20.33 -9.91
C ALA A 1 21.13 -20.54 -10.08
N LEU A 2 20.45 -19.52 -10.64
CA LEU A 2 18.99 -19.50 -10.86
C LEU A 2 18.61 -19.80 -12.33
N ALA A 3 19.54 -20.37 -13.10
CA ALA A 3 19.33 -20.79 -14.47
C ALA A 3 19.47 -22.31 -14.52
N GLN A 4 18.33 -23.00 -14.67
CA GLN A 4 18.10 -24.43 -14.98
C GLN A 4 17.07 -25.03 -14.03
N GLY A 5 15.82 -24.69 -14.30
CA GLY A 5 14.66 -25.31 -13.69
C GLY A 5 13.50 -25.02 -14.61
N GLY A 6 13.54 -25.58 -15.82
CA GLY A 6 12.38 -25.59 -16.70
C GLY A 6 11.25 -26.20 -15.90
N ALA A 7 10.32 -25.36 -15.46
CA ALA A 7 9.10 -25.79 -14.83
C ALA A 7 8.37 -26.62 -15.89
N ASN A 8 8.47 -27.94 -15.76
CA ASN A 8 7.55 -28.84 -16.43
C ASN A 8 6.16 -28.46 -15.94
N VAL A 9 5.44 -27.67 -16.75
CA VAL A 9 4.04 -27.25 -16.58
C VAL A 9 3.07 -28.44 -16.70
N ALA A 10 3.58 -29.67 -16.63
CA ALA A 10 2.84 -30.92 -16.75
C ALA A 10 2.83 -31.68 -15.41
N SER A 11 2.24 -31.10 -14.38
CA SER A 11 1.76 -31.84 -13.21
C SER A 11 0.49 -31.15 -12.67
N GLY A 12 -0.66 -31.74 -13.01
CA GLY A 12 -2.01 -31.19 -12.86
C GLY A 12 -2.53 -30.95 -11.44
N SER A 13 -1.67 -30.58 -10.51
CA SER A 13 -2.02 -30.25 -9.12
C SER A 13 -1.65 -28.81 -8.73
N VAL A 14 -0.66 -28.18 -9.36
CA VAL A 14 -0.26 -26.78 -9.05
C VAL A 14 -0.99 -25.76 -9.93
N THR A 15 -1.33 -26.10 -11.17
CA THR A 15 -2.09 -25.24 -12.10
C THR A 15 -3.58 -25.13 -11.78
N ASN A 16 -4.08 -25.94 -10.84
CA ASN A 16 -5.50 -25.96 -10.45
C ASN A 16 -5.79 -25.25 -9.12
N SER A 17 -4.77 -24.72 -8.44
CA SER A 17 -5.01 -23.96 -7.22
C SER A 17 -5.61 -22.60 -7.56
N PRO A 18 -6.69 -22.18 -6.88
CA PRO A 18 -7.34 -20.90 -7.16
C PRO A 18 -6.39 -19.71 -6.97
N GLU A 19 -5.36 -19.85 -6.11
CA GLU A 19 -4.35 -18.82 -5.90
C GLU A 19 -3.43 -18.64 -7.12
N VAL A 20 -2.98 -19.75 -7.73
CA VAL A 20 -2.13 -19.69 -8.93
C VAL A 20 -2.93 -19.15 -10.12
N LEU A 21 -4.20 -19.54 -10.26
CA LEU A 21 -5.09 -19.02 -11.30
C LEU A 21 -5.30 -17.51 -11.17
N ALA A 22 -5.51 -17.01 -9.95
CA ALA A 22 -5.68 -15.59 -9.69
C ALA A 22 -4.40 -14.79 -10.00
N ALA A 23 -3.23 -15.30 -9.59
CA ALA A 23 -1.94 -14.68 -9.91
C ALA A 23 -1.67 -14.66 -11.42
N LEU A 24 -1.98 -15.76 -12.15
CA LEU A 24 -1.84 -15.79 -13.60
C LEU A 24 -2.81 -14.84 -14.32
N GLN A 25 -4.03 -14.68 -13.81
CA GLN A 25 -4.99 -13.72 -14.36
C GLN A 25 -4.46 -12.28 -14.24
N VAL A 26 -3.92 -11.91 -13.08
CA VAL A 26 -3.31 -10.58 -12.87
C VAL A 26 -2.06 -10.41 -13.73
N LEU A 27 -1.22 -11.44 -13.83
CA LEU A 27 0.00 -11.40 -14.65
C LEU A 27 -0.33 -11.18 -16.12
N ASN A 28 -1.32 -11.89 -16.66
CA ASN A 28 -1.78 -11.69 -18.04
C ASN A 28 -2.45 -10.32 -18.23
N GLY A 29 -3.11 -9.78 -17.20
CA GLY A 29 -3.75 -8.46 -17.26
C GLY A 29 -2.78 -7.29 -17.27
N HIS A 30 -1.72 -7.34 -16.45
CA HIS A 30 -0.78 -6.22 -16.28
C HIS A 30 0.54 -6.38 -17.08
N PHE A 31 0.92 -7.62 -17.41
CA PHE A 31 2.22 -7.96 -18.00
C PHE A 31 2.08 -8.85 -19.25
N ALA A 32 1.00 -8.68 -20.02
CA ALA A 32 0.66 -9.49 -21.20
C ALA A 32 1.82 -9.67 -22.21
N ALA A 33 2.58 -8.59 -22.46
CA ALA A 33 3.68 -8.60 -23.42
C ALA A 33 4.83 -9.54 -23.01
N GLU A 34 5.12 -9.61 -21.71
CA GLU A 34 6.22 -10.41 -21.16
C GLU A 34 5.81 -11.87 -21.00
N VAL A 35 4.53 -12.10 -20.70
CA VAL A 35 3.91 -13.43 -20.73
C VAL A 35 3.93 -13.99 -22.16
N ALA A 36 3.56 -13.18 -23.15
CA ALA A 36 3.60 -13.56 -24.57
C ALA A 36 5.03 -13.80 -25.07
N ALA A 37 6.01 -13.05 -24.58
CA ALA A 37 7.43 -13.25 -24.86
C ALA A 37 8.05 -14.46 -24.13
N GLY A 38 7.33 -15.08 -23.19
CA GLY A 38 7.82 -16.20 -22.39
C GLY A 38 8.95 -15.83 -21.42
N ASN A 39 9.19 -14.54 -21.19
CA ASN A 39 10.30 -14.03 -20.37
C ASN A 39 9.77 -13.04 -19.33
N VAL A 40 9.08 -13.57 -18.33
CA VAL A 40 8.54 -12.79 -17.22
C VAL A 40 9.59 -12.70 -16.10
N PRO A 41 10.00 -11.49 -15.68
CA PRO A 41 10.92 -11.35 -14.56
C PRO A 41 10.24 -11.75 -13.23
N VAL A 42 11.04 -12.24 -12.28
CA VAL A 42 10.55 -12.73 -10.97
C VAL A 42 9.78 -11.64 -10.21
N GLU A 43 10.18 -10.38 -10.36
CA GLU A 43 9.50 -9.20 -9.79
C GLU A 43 8.03 -9.13 -10.22
N HIS A 44 7.74 -9.29 -11.51
CA HIS A 44 6.37 -9.17 -12.02
C HIS A 44 5.49 -10.33 -11.56
N ILE A 45 6.08 -11.51 -11.36
CA ILE A 45 5.40 -12.66 -10.75
C ILE A 45 5.04 -12.35 -9.29
N GLN A 46 5.97 -11.78 -8.52
CA GLN A 46 5.72 -11.39 -7.12
C GLN A 46 4.66 -10.29 -7.01
N ILE A 47 4.67 -9.31 -7.91
CA ILE A 47 3.63 -8.26 -7.97
C ILE A 47 2.26 -8.87 -8.31
N ALA A 48 2.22 -9.77 -9.30
CA ALA A 48 0.98 -10.45 -9.67
C ALA A 48 0.44 -11.34 -8.54
N GLU A 49 1.31 -12.00 -7.78
CA GLU A 49 0.95 -12.76 -6.57
C GLU A 49 0.40 -11.83 -5.48
N LEU A 50 1.08 -10.71 -5.21
CA LEU A 50 0.70 -9.72 -4.21
C LEU A 50 -0.69 -9.12 -4.49
N LEU A 51 -0.99 -8.86 -5.76
CA LEU A 51 -2.26 -8.29 -6.22
C LEU A 51 -3.37 -9.35 -6.36
N GLY A 52 -3.04 -10.53 -6.86
CA GLY A 52 -4.00 -11.59 -7.20
C GLY A 52 -4.45 -12.44 -6.02
N MET A 53 -3.62 -12.58 -4.98
CA MET A 53 -3.98 -13.38 -3.81
C MET A 53 -4.69 -12.54 -2.74
N PRO A 54 -5.91 -12.91 -2.32
CA PRO A 54 -6.66 -12.16 -1.29
C PRO A 54 -5.89 -12.01 0.02
N LYS A 55 -5.09 -13.05 0.38
CA LYS A 55 -4.25 -13.06 1.57
C LYS A 55 -3.16 -11.98 1.57
N TYR A 56 -2.67 -11.55 0.41
CA TYR A 56 -1.63 -10.53 0.34
C TYR A 56 -2.18 -9.15 0.02
N ASN A 57 -3.30 -9.11 -0.71
CA ASN A 57 -4.02 -7.88 -1.00
C ASN A 57 -4.36 -7.09 0.28
N GLN A 58 -4.74 -7.77 1.37
CA GLN A 58 -5.01 -7.13 2.66
C GLN A 58 -3.83 -6.31 3.21
N PHE A 59 -2.58 -6.69 2.91
CA PHE A 59 -1.41 -5.93 3.36
C PHE A 59 -1.26 -4.63 2.59
N ILE A 60 -1.54 -4.63 1.28
CA ILE A 60 -1.54 -3.41 0.46
C ILE A 60 -2.61 -2.46 1.00
N VAL A 61 -3.81 -2.97 1.28
CA VAL A 61 -4.90 -2.17 1.84
C VAL A 61 -4.51 -1.60 3.20
N ALA A 62 -3.93 -2.42 4.09
CA ALA A 62 -3.49 -1.96 5.41
C ALA A 62 -2.42 -0.86 5.32
N VAL A 63 -1.42 -1.00 4.45
CA VAL A 63 -0.37 0.02 4.24
C VAL A 63 -0.97 1.28 3.61
N SER A 64 -1.86 1.14 2.63
CA SER A 64 -2.54 2.26 1.97
C SER A 64 -3.34 3.10 2.97
N VAL A 65 -4.17 2.43 3.79
CA VAL A 65 -4.95 3.09 4.84
C VAL A 65 -4.05 3.75 5.89
N GLY A 66 -2.97 3.05 6.30
CA GLY A 66 -1.96 3.60 7.20
C GLY A 66 -1.33 4.88 6.65
N ALA A 67 -0.92 4.88 5.37
CA ALA A 67 -0.33 6.04 4.73
C ALA A 67 -1.27 7.26 4.73
N VAL A 68 -2.57 7.06 4.47
CA VAL A 68 -3.57 8.14 4.49
C VAL A 68 -3.78 8.69 5.89
N PHE A 69 -4.02 7.83 6.89
CA PHE A 69 -4.30 8.28 8.25
C PHE A 69 -3.10 8.93 8.93
N PHE A 70 -1.90 8.37 8.74
CA PHE A 70 -0.68 8.93 9.34
C PHE A 70 -0.11 10.12 8.56
N GLY A 71 -0.40 10.25 7.26
CA GLY A 71 -0.03 11.43 6.49
C GLY A 71 -0.68 12.72 6.99
N ALA A 72 -1.85 12.62 7.64
CA ALA A 72 -2.55 13.75 8.25
C ALA A 72 -2.05 14.10 9.67
N CYS A 73 -1.22 13.26 10.30
CA CYS A 73 -0.84 13.42 11.71
C CYS A 73 0.01 14.66 11.99
N THR A 74 0.79 15.13 11.02
CA THR A 74 1.66 16.30 11.20
C THR A 74 1.77 17.08 9.90
N TYR A 75 2.30 18.31 9.98
CA TYR A 75 2.60 19.08 8.77
C TYR A 75 3.73 18.51 7.91
N ILE A 76 4.50 17.54 8.43
CA ILE A 76 5.53 16.82 7.66
C ILE A 76 4.91 15.64 6.90
N GLY A 77 3.75 15.15 7.33
CA GLY A 77 3.18 13.88 6.85
C GLY A 77 2.69 13.91 5.40
N ASN A 78 2.36 15.08 4.85
CA ASN A 78 1.99 15.22 3.45
C ASN A 78 2.38 16.59 2.86
N GLY A 79 2.51 16.64 1.53
CA GLY A 79 2.92 17.84 0.80
C GLY A 79 2.02 19.07 1.04
N PRO A 80 0.68 18.96 0.96
CA PRO A 80 -0.21 20.08 1.23
C PRO A 80 -0.06 20.68 2.63
N ASN A 81 0.03 19.87 3.69
CA ASN A 81 0.20 20.37 5.05
C ASN A 81 1.56 21.06 5.22
N PHE A 82 2.61 20.55 4.56
CA PHE A 82 3.93 21.16 4.56
C PHE A 82 3.91 22.53 3.86
N MET A 83 3.15 22.64 2.77
CA MET A 83 2.94 23.91 2.06
C MET A 83 2.20 24.94 2.93
N VAL A 84 1.16 24.53 3.67
CA VAL A 84 0.47 25.43 4.61
C VAL A 84 1.43 25.90 5.71
N LYS A 85 2.28 25.01 6.23
CA LYS A 85 3.30 25.36 7.24
C LYS A 85 4.31 26.37 6.69
N SER A 86 4.81 26.19 5.48
CA SER A 86 5.80 27.12 4.90
C SER A 86 5.20 28.50 4.62
N ILE A 87 3.95 28.58 4.16
CA ILE A 87 3.23 29.85 4.00
C ILE A 87 3.04 30.55 5.35
N ALA A 88 2.66 29.82 6.39
CA ALA A 88 2.50 30.38 7.74
C ALA A 88 3.82 30.93 8.30
N GLU A 89 4.93 30.23 8.10
CA GLU A 89 6.28 30.69 8.48
C GLU A 89 6.70 31.94 7.69
N HIS A 90 6.46 31.97 6.37
CA HIS A 90 6.73 33.13 5.52
C HIS A 90 5.93 34.37 5.95
N GLN A 91 4.69 34.19 6.40
CA GLN A 91 3.84 35.27 6.91
C GLN A 91 4.14 35.66 8.36
N LYS A 92 5.17 35.05 8.99
CA LYS A 92 5.50 35.22 10.42
C LYS A 92 4.33 34.90 11.36
N ALA A 93 3.42 34.02 10.93
CA ALA A 93 2.35 33.52 11.78
C ALA A 93 2.90 32.52 12.81
N HIS A 94 2.35 32.51 14.01
CA HIS A 94 2.74 31.54 15.05
C HIS A 94 2.32 30.12 14.66
N ALA A 95 3.24 29.37 14.06
CA ALA A 95 3.05 27.96 13.76
C ALA A 95 3.68 27.09 14.87
N PRO A 96 2.98 26.08 15.41
CA PRO A 96 3.51 25.20 16.45
C PRO A 96 4.71 24.40 15.95
N SER A 97 5.62 24.05 16.87
CA SER A 97 6.71 23.11 16.62
C SER A 97 6.16 21.69 16.37
N PHE A 98 6.97 20.79 15.80
CA PHE A 98 6.56 19.43 15.47
C PHE A 98 5.90 18.70 16.65
N LEU A 99 6.59 18.61 17.79
CA LEU A 99 6.05 17.98 18.99
C LEU A 99 4.88 18.76 19.58
N GLY A 100 4.92 20.10 19.52
CA GLY A 100 3.80 20.95 19.92
C GLY A 100 2.54 20.65 19.12
N TYR A 101 2.67 20.38 17.81
CA TYR A 101 1.56 20.01 16.94
C TYR A 101 0.95 18.67 17.36
N VAL A 102 1.81 17.68 17.62
CA VAL A 102 1.40 16.32 18.01
C VAL A 102 0.61 16.33 19.32
N PHE A 103 1.14 16.95 20.37
CA PHE A 103 0.50 16.94 21.68
C PHE A 103 -0.73 17.87 21.76
N ARG A 104 -0.71 19.01 21.06
CA ARG A 104 -1.78 20.01 21.15
C ARG A 104 -2.94 19.76 20.19
N PHE A 105 -2.67 19.15 19.03
CA PHE A 105 -3.67 18.99 17.96
C PHE A 105 -3.87 17.53 17.58
N THR A 106 -2.80 16.80 17.26
CA THR A 106 -2.92 15.43 16.75
C THR A 106 -3.55 14.49 17.77
N LEU A 107 -3.02 14.42 18.99
CA LEU A 107 -3.57 13.54 20.03
C LEU A 107 -5.03 13.87 20.43
N PRO A 108 -5.39 15.13 20.74
CA PRO A 108 -6.75 15.41 21.20
C PRO A 108 -7.82 15.43 20.10
N TYR A 109 -7.46 15.74 18.85
CA TYR A 109 -8.46 15.85 17.77
C TYR A 109 -8.38 14.71 16.75
N LEU A 110 -7.18 14.31 16.32
CA LEU A 110 -7.05 13.27 15.30
C LEU A 110 -7.28 11.88 15.86
N LEU A 111 -6.82 11.59 17.08
CA LEU A 111 -6.96 10.27 17.69
C LEU A 111 -8.44 9.86 17.91
N PRO A 112 -9.34 10.74 18.42
CA PRO A 112 -10.77 10.41 18.50
C PRO A 112 -11.40 10.17 17.13
N VAL A 113 -11.05 10.97 16.12
CA VAL A 113 -11.57 10.79 14.75
C VAL A 113 -11.09 9.45 14.19
N LEU A 114 -9.82 9.11 14.37
CA LEU A 114 -9.27 7.82 13.95
C LEU A 114 -9.97 6.66 14.65
N ALA A 115 -10.25 6.78 15.95
CA ALA A 115 -10.98 5.77 16.71
C ALA A 115 -12.43 5.59 16.20
N VAL A 116 -13.11 6.69 15.86
CA VAL A 116 -14.47 6.64 15.27
C VAL A 116 -14.44 5.99 13.88
N VAL A 117 -13.50 6.38 13.02
CA VAL A 117 -13.33 5.79 11.69
C VAL A 117 -13.03 4.30 11.81
N TRP A 118 -12.10 3.92 12.70
CA TRP A 118 -11.81 2.51 12.96
C TRP A 118 -13.05 1.74 13.42
N TRP A 119 -13.83 2.30 14.35
CA TRP A 119 -15.05 1.68 14.86
C TRP A 119 -16.12 1.48 13.78
N VAL A 120 -16.28 2.43 12.86
CA VAL A 120 -17.29 2.38 11.80
C VAL A 120 -16.89 1.44 10.67
N PHE A 121 -15.62 1.45 10.26
CA PHE A 121 -15.18 0.77 9.05
C PHE A 121 -14.45 -0.56 9.29
N PHE A 122 -13.85 -0.78 10.47
CA PHE A 122 -12.96 -1.93 10.72
C PHE A 122 -13.44 -2.85 11.87
N ARG A 123 -14.54 -2.52 12.56
CA ARG A 123 -15.09 -3.33 13.64
C ARG A 123 -15.93 -4.54 13.16
N GLY A 124 -16.23 -4.59 11.85
CA GLY A 124 -17.03 -5.65 11.22
C GLY A 124 -16.16 -6.68 10.53
#